data_AF-X1I3B1-F1
#
_entry.id   AF-X1I3B1-F1
#
_cell.length_a   1.000
_cell.length_b   1.000
_cell.length_c   1.000
_cell.angle_alpha   90.00
_cell.angle_beta   90.00
_cell.angle_gamma   90.00
#
_symmetry.space_group_name_H-M   'P 1'
#
loop_
_entity.id
_entity.type
_entity.pdbx_description
1 polymer ?
#
loop_
_entity_poly.entity_id
_entity_poly.type
_entity_poly.pdbx_seq_one_letter_code
_entity_poly.pdbx_strand_id
1 'polypeptide(L)'
;SEVVNLKVKDVNIKESWIHVKDGKTGDRDVPITSDLVSYLITWEKVKPIHVKFYFVNVKGESKGKKVSRKNIEKFIRLLGKKVLSKRIFKITF
;
A
#
# COMPACT_ATOMS: atom_id res chain seq x y z
N SER A 1 8.35 7.06 0.65
CA SER A 1 8.73 6.94 2.08
C SER A 1 7.49 6.96 2.96
N GLU A 2 6.55 7.87 2.72
CA GLU A 2 5.30 8.00 3.49
C GLU A 2 4.49 6.68 3.54
N VAL A 3 4.29 6.02 2.39
CA VAL A 3 3.55 4.74 2.32
C VAL A 3 4.12 3.65 3.24
N VAL A 4 5.45 3.50 3.34
CA VAL A 4 6.06 2.48 4.21
C VAL A 4 6.07 2.88 5.69
N ASN A 5 5.81 4.16 6.00
CA ASN A 5 5.82 4.69 7.36
C ASN A 5 4.43 4.84 7.96
N LEU A 6 3.38 4.70 7.15
CA LEU A 6 1.99 4.80 7.56
C LEU A 6 1.69 3.85 8.72
N LYS A 7 1.14 4.36 9.83
CA LYS A 7 0.78 3.54 11.00
C LYS A 7 -0.69 3.13 10.92
N VAL A 8 -1.06 2.10 11.68
CA VAL A 8 -2.45 1.62 11.70
C VAL A 8 -3.44 2.72 12.10
N LYS A 9 -3.09 3.50 13.12
CA LYS A 9 -3.91 4.61 13.62
C LYS A 9 -4.07 5.79 12.64
N ASP A 10 -3.22 5.85 11.63
CA ASP A 10 -3.20 6.94 10.65
C ASP A 10 -4.20 6.69 9.51
N VAL A 11 -4.86 5.53 9.47
CA VAL A 11 -5.83 5.16 8.43
C VAL A 11 -7.22 5.05 9.03
N ASN A 12 -8.13 5.91 8.60
CA ASN A 12 -9.54 5.85 8.97
C ASN A 12 -10.38 5.47 7.74
N ILE A 13 -10.60 4.16 7.57
CA ILE A 13 -11.39 3.64 6.46
C ILE A 13 -12.86 4.09 6.56
N LYS A 14 -13.41 4.19 7.77
CA LYS A 14 -14.82 4.55 7.99
C LYS A 14 -15.10 5.99 7.55
N GLU A 15 -14.23 6.91 7.97
CA GLU A 15 -14.34 8.32 7.61
C GLU A 15 -13.78 8.62 6.21
N SER A 16 -13.11 7.66 5.57
CA SER A 16 -12.49 7.80 4.25
C SER A 16 -11.32 8.80 4.20
N TRP A 17 -10.41 8.76 5.18
CA TRP A 17 -9.18 9.57 5.17
C TRP A 17 -7.93 8.80 5.65
N ILE A 18 -6.78 9.21 5.13
CA ILE A 18 -5.44 8.79 5.59
C ILE A 18 -4.69 10.03 6.08
N HIS A 19 -4.26 10.01 7.35
CA HIS A 19 -3.47 11.06 7.95
C HIS A 19 -1.97 10.79 7.75
N VAL A 20 -1.33 11.54 6.86
CA VAL A 20 0.11 11.40 6.60
C VAL A 20 0.89 12.31 7.54
N LYS A 21 1.57 11.72 8.52
CA LYS A 21 2.49 12.43 9.44
C LYS A 21 3.89 12.56 8.87
N ASP A 22 4.56 13.67 9.21
CA ASP A 22 5.93 14.00 8.79
C ASP A 22 6.11 13.85 7.28
N GLY A 23 5.08 14.28 6.54
CA GLY A 23 5.11 14.29 5.09
C GLY A 23 6.18 15.25 4.57
N LYS A 24 6.55 15.12 3.29
CA LYS A 24 7.56 16.01 2.68
C LYS A 24 7.20 17.49 2.79
N THR A 25 5.92 17.80 2.86
CA THR A 25 5.35 19.16 2.96
C THR A 25 4.70 19.41 4.33
N GLY A 26 4.99 18.56 5.33
CA GLY A 26 4.30 18.54 6.62
C GLY A 26 3.15 17.54 6.69
N ASP A 27 2.43 17.61 7.81
CA ASP A 27 1.27 16.77 8.10
C ASP A 27 0.09 17.12 7.19
N ARG A 28 -0.60 16.11 6.67
CA ARG A 28 -1.77 16.32 5.80
C ARG A 28 -2.73 15.16 5.84
N ASP A 29 -4.01 15.47 5.63
CA ASP A 29 -5.05 14.47 5.40
C ASP A 29 -5.24 14.23 3.90
N VAL A 30 -5.26 12.95 3.53
CA VAL A 30 -5.47 12.51 2.16
C VAL A 30 -6.82 11.78 2.09
N PRO A 31 -7.82 12.31 1.37
CA PRO A 31 -9.08 11.61 1.19
C PRO A 31 -8.86 10.33 0.40
N ILE A 32 -9.57 9.26 0.75
CA ILE A 32 -9.56 8.00 0.01
C ILE A 32 -10.86 7.81 -0.77
N THR A 33 -10.74 7.36 -2.01
CA THR A 33 -11.88 7.09 -2.88
C THR A 33 -12.60 5.81 -2.46
N SER A 34 -13.88 5.68 -2.84
CA SER A 34 -14.70 4.47 -2.61
C SER A 34 -14.03 3.20 -3.13
N ASP A 35 -13.36 3.28 -4.28
CA ASP A 35 -12.64 2.16 -4.87
C ASP A 35 -11.48 1.71 -3.97
N LEU A 36 -10.71 2.68 -3.45
CA LEU A 36 -9.60 2.40 -2.54
C LEU A 36 -10.10 1.82 -1.21
N VAL A 37 -11.23 2.28 -0.68
CA VAL A 37 -11.85 1.73 0.53
C VAL A 37 -12.06 0.21 0.41
N SER A 38 -12.57 -0.26 -0.73
CA SER A 38 -12.80 -1.71 -0.96
C SER A 38 -11.50 -2.53 -0.89
N TYR A 39 -10.42 -2.00 -1.44
CA TYR A 39 -9.09 -2.63 -1.35
C TYR A 39 -8.53 -2.61 0.08
N LEU A 40 -8.73 -1.51 0.81
CA LEU A 40 -8.27 -1.38 2.20
C LEU A 40 -9.05 -2.31 3.15
N ILE A 41 -10.35 -2.50 2.95
CA ILE A 41 -11.15 -3.48 3.69
C ILE A 41 -10.64 -4.91 3.43
N THR A 42 -10.32 -5.22 2.17
CA THR A 42 -9.76 -6.53 1.82
C THR A 42 -8.40 -6.73 2.49
N TRP A 43 -7.58 -5.67 2.54
CA TRP A 43 -6.30 -5.68 3.23
C TRP A 43 -6.45 -5.91 4.74
N GLU A 44 -7.38 -5.23 5.41
CA GLU A 44 -7.66 -5.39 6.85
C GLU A 44 -7.98 -6.85 7.22
N LYS A 45 -8.64 -7.60 6.34
CA LYS A 45 -8.98 -9.01 6.55
C LYS A 45 -7.78 -9.95 6.53
N VAL A 46 -6.70 -9.59 5.82
CA VAL A 46 -5.56 -10.50 5.57
C VAL A 46 -4.28 -10.08 6.27
N LYS A 47 -4.16 -8.80 6.67
CA LYS A 47 -2.94 -8.34 7.34
C LYS A 47 -2.80 -8.95 8.73
N PRO A 48 -1.57 -9.19 9.22
CA PRO A 48 -1.34 -9.58 10.60
C PRO A 48 -1.95 -8.60 11.61
N ILE A 49 -2.47 -9.14 12.71
CA ILE A 49 -3.02 -8.37 13.84
C ILE A 49 -1.86 -7.84 14.72
N HIS A 50 -2.09 -6.76 15.47
CA HIS A 50 -1.14 -6.17 16.43
C HIS A 50 0.17 -5.63 15.81
N VAL A 51 0.11 -5.11 14.59
CA VAL A 51 1.26 -4.48 13.93
C VAL A 51 1.25 -2.95 14.07
N LYS A 52 2.44 -2.35 14.15
CA LYS A 52 2.62 -0.88 14.26
C LYS A 52 2.34 -0.15 12.94
N PHE A 53 2.78 -0.75 11.83
CA PHE A 53 2.67 -0.15 10.49
C PHE A 53 1.46 -0.73 9.76
N TYR A 54 0.81 0.10 8.94
CA TYR A 54 -0.38 -0.31 8.21
C TYR A 54 -0.06 -1.32 7.10
N PHE A 55 1.01 -1.08 6.35
CA PHE A 55 1.53 -2.02 5.36
C PHE A 55 2.73 -2.81 5.92
N VAL A 56 2.56 -4.13 6.01
CA VAL A 56 3.55 -5.07 6.55
C VAL A 56 3.73 -6.26 5.62
N ASN A 57 4.84 -6.99 5.75
CA ASN A 57 4.97 -8.25 5.03
C ASN A 57 3.97 -9.26 5.61
N VAL A 58 3.28 -9.99 4.75
CA VAL A 58 2.21 -10.94 5.15
C VAL A 58 2.69 -12.38 5.27
N LYS A 59 3.91 -12.68 4.82
CA LYS A 59 4.46 -14.05 4.73
C LYS A 59 5.96 -14.11 5.01
N GLY A 60 6.44 -15.33 5.30
CA GLY A 60 7.85 -15.62 5.59
C GLY A 60 8.31 -15.10 6.96
N GLU A 61 9.61 -15.16 7.21
CA GLU A 61 10.25 -14.76 8.47
C GLU A 61 10.09 -13.26 8.80
N SER A 62 9.74 -12.45 7.79
CA SER A 62 9.49 -11.02 7.95
C SER A 62 8.02 -10.68 8.17
N LYS A 63 7.14 -11.68 8.33
CA LYS A 63 5.69 -11.47 8.56
C LYS A 63 5.47 -10.51 9.74
N GLY A 64 4.58 -9.53 9.54
CA GLY A 64 4.27 -8.48 10.51
C GLY A 64 5.30 -7.36 10.59
N LYS A 65 6.49 -7.51 10.00
CA LYS A 65 7.49 -6.43 9.91
C LYS A 65 7.11 -5.45 8.81
N LYS A 66 7.53 -4.19 8.99
CA LYS A 66 7.32 -3.10 8.03
C LYS A 66 7.80 -3.49 6.62
N VAL A 67 7.02 -3.14 5.59
CA VAL A 67 7.47 -3.32 4.21
C VAL A 67 8.65 -2.39 3.93
N SER A 68 9.70 -2.92 3.30
CA SER A 68 10.84 -2.09 2.87
C SER A 68 10.50 -1.30 1.62
N ARG A 69 11.09 -0.11 1.48
CA ARG A 69 10.96 0.71 0.26
C ARG A 69 11.39 -0.07 -0.99
N LYS A 70 12.49 -0.81 -0.90
CA LYS A 70 13.02 -1.66 -1.98
C LYS A 70 12.01 -2.71 -2.45
N ASN A 71 11.23 -3.29 -1.53
CA ASN A 71 10.20 -4.27 -1.89
C ASN A 71 9.07 -3.63 -2.69
N ILE A 72 8.62 -2.43 -2.30
CA ILE A 72 7.60 -1.68 -3.06
C ILE A 72 8.11 -1.32 -4.45
N GLU A 73 9.33 -0.78 -4.55
CA GLU A 73 9.93 -0.43 -5.85
C GLU A 73 10.08 -1.65 -6.77
N LYS A 74 10.52 -2.79 -6.21
CA LYS A 74 10.58 -4.06 -6.95
C LYS A 74 9.20 -4.50 -7.42
N PHE A 75 8.17 -4.41 -6.55
CA PHE A 75 6.80 -4.77 -6.89
C PHE A 75 6.23 -3.92 -8.03
N ILE A 76 6.39 -2.60 -7.95
CA ILE A 76 5.97 -1.65 -9.00
C ILE A 76 6.68 -1.98 -10.32
N ARG A 77 8.00 -2.22 -10.29
CA ARG A 77 8.76 -2.59 -11.49
C ARG A 77 8.25 -3.87 -12.14
N LEU A 78 7.94 -4.90 -11.34
CA LEU A 78 7.43 -6.17 -11.85
C LEU A 78 6.01 -6.03 -12.42
N LEU A 79 5.15 -5.25 -11.76
CA LEU A 79 3.82 -4.91 -12.29
C LEU A 79 3.92 -4.16 -13.62
N GLY A 80 4.78 -3.14 -13.70
CA GLY A 80 5.01 -2.36 -14.91
C GLY A 80 5.44 -3.25 -16.08
N LYS A 81 6.41 -4.14 -15.87
CA LYS A 81 6.83 -5.13 -16.90
C LYS A 81 5.67 -6.00 -17.38
N LYS A 82 4.82 -6.49 -16.47
CA LYS A 82 3.66 -7.34 -16.80
C LYS A 82 2.58 -6.58 -17.58
N VAL A 83 2.34 -5.32 -17.24
CA VAL A 83 1.36 -4.48 -17.94
C VAL A 83 1.87 -4.15 -19.35
N LEU A 84 3.15 -3.79 -19.48
CA LEU A 84 3.76 -3.49 -20.78
C LEU A 84 3.80 -4.72 -21.70
N SER A 85 4.18 -5.89 -21.17
CA SER A 85 4.20 -7.12 -21.97
C SER A 85 2.81 -7.50 -22.49
N LYS A 86 1.76 -7.32 -21.67
CA LYS A 86 0.36 -7.54 -22.09
C LYS A 86 -0.13 -6.52 -23.13
N ARG A 87 0.34 -5.27 -23.07
CA ARG A 87 -0.01 -4.25 -24.07
C ARG A 87 0.62 -4.52 -25.42
N ILE A 88 1.90 -4.94 -25.43
CA ILE A 88 2.59 -5.34 -26.67
C ILE A 88 1.83 -6.50 -27.32
N PHE A 89 1.48 -7.53 -26.54
CA PHE A 89 0.70 -8.67 -27.04
C PHE A 89 -0.70 -8.31 -27.56
N LYS A 90 -1.28 -7.16 -27.20
CA LYS A 90 -2.58 -6.70 -27.71
C LYS A 90 -2.49 -5.88 -29.00
N ILE A 91 -1.29 -5.41 -29.38
CA ILE A 91 -1.09 -4.56 -30.58
C ILE A 91 -0.59 -5.41 -31.76
N THR A 92 -0.05 -6.61 -31.50
CA THR A 92 0.57 -7.48 -32.51
C THR A 92 -0.34 -8.54 -33.11
N PHE A 93 -1.67 -8.47 -32.91
CA PHE A 93 -2.65 -9.38 -33.51
C PHE A 93 -3.82 -8.60 -34.11
#